data_AF-A0AAV7K4F0-F1
#
_entry.id   AF-A0AAV7K4F0-F1
#
_cell.length_a   1.000
_cell.length_b   1.000
_cell.length_c   1.000
_cell.angle_alpha   90.00
_cell.angle_beta   90.00
_cell.angle_gamma   90.00
#
_symmetry.space_group_name_H-M   'P 1'
#
loop_
_entity.id
_entity.type
_entity.pdbx_description
1 polymer ?
#
loop_
_entity_poly.entity_id
_entity_poly.type
_entity_poly.pdbx_seq_one_letter_code
_entity_poly.pdbx_strand_id
1 'polypeptide(L)'
;MVIVKRKNEHSHGPDEQVADCCKAKAGMKRKAWESQDSTHHIVGASLQTASEGTAAKLPKLDSLKRTIQRQRASVFAAPAQPSTLAELALPAVYQQTAKGEQFSLYDSGADDVHRFIIFGTQHNLGMLQRSKIWLPNGYLQDGTSPLCQVYVVHGLRGGDDPMKTGHLLPSLFVLLPNKT
;
A
#
# COMPACT_ATOMS: atom_id res chain seq x y z
N MET A 1 26.62 -6.48 57.46
CA MET A 1 27.18 -6.55 56.09
C MET A 1 26.19 -5.86 55.16
N VAL A 2 26.53 -4.67 54.66
CA VAL A 2 25.63 -3.88 53.79
C VAL A 2 26.04 -4.10 52.35
N ILE A 3 25.13 -4.64 51.53
CA ILE A 3 25.34 -4.81 50.09
C ILE A 3 24.86 -3.52 49.41
N VAL A 4 25.79 -2.74 48.87
CA VAL A 4 25.49 -1.53 48.10
C VAL A 4 25.54 -1.87 46.61
N LYS A 5 24.40 -1.81 45.93
CA LYS A 5 24.29 -1.98 44.48
C LYS A 5 24.75 -0.70 43.79
N ARG A 6 25.95 -0.70 43.18
CA ARG A 6 26.37 0.41 42.31
C ARG A 6 25.64 0.33 40.97
N LYS A 7 25.07 1.45 40.55
CA LYS A 7 24.52 1.63 39.20
C LYS A 7 25.71 1.77 38.24
N ASN A 8 25.67 1.08 37.11
CA ASN A 8 26.76 1.06 36.14
C ASN A 8 27.13 2.51 35.74
N GLU A 9 28.37 2.93 35.96
CA GLU A 9 28.87 4.25 35.59
C GLU A 9 29.11 4.27 34.07
N HIS A 10 28.23 4.94 33.33
CA HIS A 10 28.43 5.17 31.90
C HIS A 10 29.51 6.25 31.73
N SER A 11 30.76 5.82 31.48
CA SER A 11 31.92 6.73 31.37
C SER A 11 32.07 7.44 30.01
N HIS A 12 31.14 7.23 29.06
CA HIS A 12 31.10 7.93 27.78
C HIS A 12 29.92 8.91 27.72
N GLY A 13 30.12 10.05 27.04
CA GLY A 13 29.04 10.97 26.70
C GLY A 13 28.01 10.35 25.75
N PRO A 14 26.90 11.04 25.46
CA PRO A 14 25.88 10.56 24.53
C PRO A 14 26.50 10.27 23.15
N ASP A 15 26.25 9.07 22.61
CA ASP A 15 26.66 8.73 21.25
C ASP A 15 25.72 9.41 20.25
N GLU A 16 26.20 10.50 19.65
CA GLU A 16 25.46 11.30 18.66
C GLU A 16 24.92 10.44 17.51
N GLN A 17 25.68 9.44 17.09
CA GLN A 17 25.30 8.56 15.97
C GLN A 17 24.16 7.62 16.38
N VAL A 18 24.08 7.23 17.66
CA VAL A 18 22.94 6.46 18.19
C VAL A 18 21.70 7.36 18.27
N ALA A 19 21.86 8.61 18.69
CA ALA A 19 20.76 9.58 18.71
C ALA A 19 20.20 9.81 17.30
N ASP A 20 21.07 9.98 16.30
CA ASP A 20 20.67 10.16 14.90
C ASP A 20 20.05 8.91 14.29
N CYS A 21 20.56 7.71 14.62
CA CYS A 21 19.91 6.45 14.26
C CYS A 21 18.48 6.36 14.80
N CYS A 22 18.26 6.83 16.03
CA CYS A 22 16.93 6.88 16.64
C CYS A 22 16.03 7.88 15.92
N LYS A 23 16.53 9.08 15.58
CA LYS A 23 15.77 10.07 14.79
C LYS A 23 15.40 9.52 13.41
N ALA A 24 16.33 8.87 12.71
CA ALA A 24 16.09 8.25 11.41
C ALA A 24 15.00 7.17 11.50
N LYS A 25 15.08 6.28 12.50
CA LYS A 25 14.05 5.25 12.76
C LYS A 25 12.69 5.86 13.09
N ALA A 26 12.65 6.92 13.91
CA ALA A 26 11.41 7.62 14.22
C ALA A 26 10.81 8.28 12.98
N GLY A 27 11.65 8.89 12.12
CA GLY A 27 11.23 9.46 10.84
C GLY A 27 10.66 8.41 9.89
N MET A 28 11.30 7.24 9.77
CA MET A 28 10.78 6.13 8.98
C MET A 28 9.41 5.65 9.49
N LYS A 29 9.24 5.51 10.82
CA LYS A 29 7.95 5.15 11.42
C LYS A 29 6.87 6.21 11.16
N ARG A 30 7.22 7.49 11.23
CA ARG A 30 6.30 8.60 10.93
C ARG A 30 5.85 8.57 9.46
N LYS A 31 6.79 8.45 8.52
CA LYS A 31 6.44 8.29 7.09
C LYS A 31 5.59 7.05 6.84
N ALA A 32 5.88 5.95 7.53
CA ALA A 32 5.08 4.73 7.43
C ALA A 32 3.62 4.91 7.91
N TRP A 33 3.37 5.87 8.81
CA TRP A 33 2.04 6.28 9.27
C TRP A 33 1.37 7.23 8.27
N GLU A 34 2.10 8.25 7.81
CA GLU A 34 1.55 9.37 7.03
C GLU A 34 1.42 9.09 5.52
N SER A 35 2.18 8.12 4.98
CA SER A 35 2.23 7.87 3.54
C SER A 35 2.04 6.40 3.14
N GLN A 36 1.59 6.20 1.90
CA GLN A 36 1.46 4.90 1.23
C GLN A 36 2.70 4.53 0.42
N ASP A 37 3.83 5.24 0.59
CA ASP A 37 5.06 4.98 -0.17
C ASP A 37 5.55 3.54 0.02
N SER A 38 6.26 2.95 -0.94
CA SER A 38 6.79 1.61 -0.73
C SER A 38 7.78 1.57 0.45
N THR A 39 7.83 0.46 1.19
CA THR A 39 8.81 0.29 2.28
C THR A 39 10.24 0.55 1.80
N HIS A 40 10.55 0.14 0.57
CA HIS A 40 11.84 0.40 -0.05
C HIS A 40 12.11 1.89 -0.24
N HIS A 41 11.11 2.64 -0.71
CA HIS A 41 11.20 4.09 -0.89
C HIS A 41 11.44 4.80 0.45
N ILE A 42 10.71 4.44 1.51
CA ILE A 42 10.87 5.04 2.84
C ILE A 42 12.29 4.82 3.38
N VAL A 43 12.82 3.60 3.26
CA VAL A 43 14.18 3.29 3.71
C VAL A 43 15.20 4.04 2.86
N GLY A 44 15.08 3.99 1.53
CA GLY A 44 15.99 4.67 0.61
C GLY A 44 16.06 6.18 0.87
N ALA A 45 14.91 6.83 1.02
CA ALA A 45 14.83 8.25 1.33
C ALA A 45 15.46 8.59 2.70
N SER A 46 15.31 7.72 3.70
CA SER A 46 15.94 7.92 5.01
C SER A 46 17.47 7.75 4.95
N LEU A 47 17.96 6.80 4.15
CA LEU A 47 19.39 6.55 3.98
C LEU A 47 20.08 7.67 3.21
N GLN A 48 19.42 8.26 2.20
CA GLN A 48 19.94 9.40 1.45
C GLN A 48 20.20 10.62 2.33
N THR A 49 19.42 10.80 3.40
CA THR A 49 19.56 11.92 4.34
C THR A 49 20.46 11.61 5.54
N ALA A 50 20.87 10.36 5.73
CA ALA A 50 21.67 9.95 6.88
C ALA A 50 23.17 10.20 6.61
N SER A 51 23.90 10.62 7.65
CA SER A 51 25.37 10.66 7.58
C SER A 51 25.95 9.24 7.47
N GLU A 52 27.15 9.10 6.91
CA GLU A 52 27.81 7.78 6.76
C GLU A 52 27.96 7.05 8.10
N GLY A 53 28.36 7.76 9.16
CA GLY A 53 28.47 7.20 10.51
C GLY A 53 27.13 6.74 11.09
N THR A 54 26.03 7.43 10.75
CA THR A 54 24.68 7.01 11.13
C THR A 54 24.24 5.80 10.31
N ALA A 55 24.47 5.82 8.99
CA ALA A 55 24.12 4.71 8.11
C ALA A 55 24.83 3.40 8.50
N ALA A 56 26.11 3.48 8.91
CA ALA A 56 26.88 2.35 9.40
C ALA A 56 26.33 1.74 10.70
N LYS A 57 25.69 2.56 11.55
CA LYS A 57 25.09 2.12 12.82
C LYS A 57 23.60 1.76 12.73
N LEU A 58 22.97 1.95 11.56
CA LEU A 58 21.59 1.55 11.36
C LEU A 58 21.45 0.01 11.38
N PRO A 59 20.29 -0.51 11.83
CA PRO A 59 19.99 -1.93 11.70
C PRO A 59 20.03 -2.39 10.24
N LYS A 60 20.20 -3.71 10.05
CA LYS A 60 20.12 -4.34 8.73
C LYS A 60 18.83 -3.93 8.00
N LEU A 61 18.92 -3.82 6.68
CA LEU A 61 17.82 -3.42 5.80
C LEU A 61 16.51 -4.19 6.08
N ASP A 62 16.58 -5.51 6.28
CA ASP A 62 15.39 -6.31 6.57
C ASP A 62 14.74 -5.98 7.92
N SER A 63 15.54 -5.57 8.91
CA SER A 63 15.02 -5.13 10.21
C SER A 63 14.33 -3.76 10.09
N LEU A 64 14.87 -2.87 9.27
CA LEU A 64 14.22 -1.59 8.94
C LEU A 64 12.90 -1.81 8.19
N LYS A 65 12.91 -2.67 7.17
CA LYS A 65 11.71 -3.06 6.42
C LYS A 65 10.63 -3.64 7.34
N ARG A 66 11.00 -4.58 8.22
CA ARG A 66 10.09 -5.16 9.23
C ARG A 66 9.56 -4.12 10.20
N THR A 67 10.37 -3.14 10.61
CA THR A 67 9.93 -2.06 11.49
C THR A 67 8.84 -1.22 10.84
N ILE A 68 9.03 -0.85 9.56
CA ILE A 68 8.03 -0.11 8.78
C ILE A 68 6.76 -0.94 8.58
N GLN A 69 6.89 -2.21 8.21
CA GLN A 69 5.75 -3.12 8.02
C GLN A 69 4.94 -3.29 9.31
N ARG A 70 5.61 -3.46 10.46
CA ARG A 70 4.93 -3.54 11.77
C ARG A 70 4.23 -2.24 12.13
N GLN A 71 4.88 -1.10 11.89
CA GLN A 71 4.25 0.20 12.09
C GLN A 71 2.97 0.28 11.25
N ARG A 72 3.02 -0.07 9.97
CA ARG A 72 1.83 -0.10 9.11
C ARG A 72 0.75 -1.04 9.63
N ALA A 73 1.11 -2.25 10.01
CA ALA A 73 0.17 -3.22 10.57
C ALA A 73 -0.54 -2.69 11.83
N SER A 74 0.17 -1.99 12.71
CA SER A 74 -0.43 -1.40 13.92
C SER A 74 -1.37 -0.22 13.64
N VAL A 75 -1.21 0.47 12.51
CA VAL A 75 -1.92 1.71 12.20
C VAL A 75 -3.13 1.43 11.34
N PHE A 76 -2.91 0.71 10.24
CA PHE A 76 -3.96 0.36 9.32
C PHE A 76 -4.83 -0.78 9.84
N ALA A 77 -4.34 -1.52 10.87
CA ALA A 77 -4.99 -2.72 11.41
C ALA A 77 -5.56 -3.57 10.26
N ALA A 78 -4.73 -3.75 9.22
CA ALA A 78 -5.18 -4.30 7.95
C ALA A 78 -5.98 -5.56 8.27
N PRO A 79 -7.26 -5.62 7.87
CA PRO A 79 -8.12 -6.72 8.27
C PRO A 79 -7.44 -8.03 7.89
N ALA A 80 -7.66 -9.06 8.71
CA ALA A 80 -7.17 -10.39 8.38
C ALA A 80 -7.56 -10.70 6.94
N GLN A 81 -6.62 -11.28 6.18
CA GLN A 81 -6.89 -11.67 4.81
C GLN A 81 -8.15 -12.56 4.83
N PRO A 82 -9.24 -12.14 4.18
CA PRO A 82 -10.49 -12.90 4.25
C PRO A 82 -10.29 -14.26 3.57
N SER A 83 -11.16 -15.24 3.80
CA SER A 83 -11.10 -16.54 3.11
C SER A 83 -12.00 -16.58 1.87
N THR A 84 -12.96 -15.65 1.79
CA THR A 84 -13.89 -15.49 0.67
C THR A 84 -14.17 -14.00 0.41
N LEU A 85 -14.72 -13.66 -0.76
CA LEU A 85 -15.18 -12.28 -1.00
C LEU A 85 -16.37 -11.88 -0.12
N ALA A 86 -17.20 -12.83 0.34
CA ALA A 86 -18.30 -12.53 1.26
C ALA A 86 -17.78 -12.00 2.61
N GLU A 87 -16.66 -12.53 3.10
CA GLU A 87 -15.99 -12.10 4.33
C GLU A 87 -15.21 -10.78 4.19
N LEU A 88 -15.05 -10.27 2.97
CA LEU A 88 -14.29 -9.05 2.73
C LEU A 88 -15.03 -7.84 3.33
N ALA A 89 -14.56 -7.39 4.48
CA ALA A 89 -14.86 -6.06 4.99
C ALA A 89 -13.97 -5.05 4.25
N LEU A 90 -14.59 -4.06 3.59
CA LEU A 90 -13.89 -2.95 2.91
C LEU A 90 -13.88 -1.70 3.80
N PRO A 91 -12.80 -1.45 4.54
CA PRO A 91 -12.61 -0.19 5.26
C PRO A 91 -12.86 1.03 4.38
N ALA A 92 -13.47 2.07 4.96
CA ALA A 92 -13.75 3.33 4.26
C ALA A 92 -12.51 3.94 3.60
N VAL A 93 -11.32 3.74 4.19
CA VAL A 93 -10.05 4.24 3.66
C VAL A 93 -9.69 3.63 2.29
N TYR A 94 -10.23 2.46 1.94
CA TYR A 94 -10.03 1.80 0.65
C TYR A 94 -11.16 2.07 -0.35
N GLN A 95 -12.23 2.74 0.09
CA GLN A 95 -13.33 3.14 -0.77
C GLN A 95 -13.08 4.49 -1.46
N GLN A 96 -11.98 5.16 -1.13
CA GLN A 96 -11.59 6.45 -1.69
C GLN A 96 -10.17 6.40 -2.26
N THR A 97 -9.90 7.22 -3.27
CA THR A 97 -8.55 7.46 -3.77
C THR A 97 -7.73 8.27 -2.77
N ALA A 98 -6.41 8.33 -2.95
CA ALA A 98 -5.54 9.19 -2.15
C ALA A 98 -5.89 10.70 -2.22
N LYS A 99 -6.72 11.10 -3.21
CA LYS A 99 -7.23 12.47 -3.36
C LYS A 99 -8.63 12.66 -2.76
N GLY A 100 -9.19 11.64 -2.10
CA GLY A 100 -10.53 11.67 -1.49
C GLY A 100 -11.69 11.44 -2.46
N GLU A 101 -11.43 11.09 -3.73
CA GLU A 101 -12.48 10.74 -4.68
C GLU A 101 -13.02 9.34 -4.40
N GLN A 102 -14.35 9.15 -4.45
CA GLN A 102 -14.97 7.82 -4.31
C GLN A 102 -14.43 6.85 -5.38
N PHE A 103 -13.99 5.68 -4.92
CA PHE A 103 -13.31 4.67 -5.72
C PHE A 103 -14.01 3.31 -5.74
N SER A 104 -14.93 3.01 -4.81
CA SER A 104 -15.84 1.86 -4.93
C SER A 104 -17.13 2.30 -5.62
N LEU A 105 -17.32 1.88 -6.87
CA LEU A 105 -18.47 2.26 -7.71
C LEU A 105 -19.68 1.38 -7.43
N TYR A 106 -19.44 0.09 -7.18
CA TYR A 106 -20.50 -0.87 -6.95
C TYR A 106 -20.00 -2.03 -6.08
N ASP A 107 -20.85 -2.50 -5.17
CA ASP A 107 -20.66 -3.71 -4.40
C ASP A 107 -22.01 -4.43 -4.37
N SER A 108 -22.01 -5.69 -4.82
CA SER A 108 -23.21 -6.54 -4.80
C SER A 108 -23.64 -6.95 -3.39
N GLY A 109 -22.76 -6.80 -2.41
CA GLY A 109 -23.05 -7.04 -1.00
C GLY A 109 -22.65 -8.44 -0.52
N ALA A 110 -22.53 -8.58 0.80
CA ALA A 110 -22.07 -9.82 1.44
C ALA A 110 -23.07 -11.00 1.31
N ASP A 111 -24.35 -10.70 1.06
CA ASP A 111 -25.39 -11.70 0.87
C ASP A 111 -25.38 -12.33 -0.53
N ASP A 112 -24.60 -11.79 -1.47
CA ASP A 112 -24.42 -12.36 -2.81
C ASP A 112 -23.37 -13.48 -2.78
N VAL A 113 -23.79 -14.71 -3.10
CA VAL A 113 -22.90 -15.89 -3.22
C VAL A 113 -21.81 -15.67 -4.27
N HIS A 114 -22.09 -14.84 -5.28
CA HIS A 114 -21.15 -14.45 -6.33
C HIS A 114 -20.72 -12.99 -6.19
N ARG A 115 -20.64 -12.48 -4.95
CA ARG A 115 -20.26 -11.10 -4.65
C ARG A 115 -19.09 -10.65 -5.52
N PHE A 116 -19.34 -9.62 -6.30
CA PHE A 116 -18.37 -8.89 -7.07
C PHE A 116 -18.39 -7.40 -6.69
N ILE A 117 -17.23 -6.77 -6.82
CA ILE A 117 -17.02 -5.37 -6.43
C ILE A 117 -16.33 -4.64 -7.57
N ILE A 118 -16.90 -3.51 -7.99
CA ILE A 118 -16.35 -2.67 -9.06
C ILE A 118 -15.70 -1.46 -8.43
N PHE A 119 -14.40 -1.30 -8.71
CA PHE A 119 -13.60 -0.14 -8.38
C PHE A 119 -13.30 0.69 -9.61
N GLY A 120 -13.17 1.98 -9.38
CA GLY A 120 -12.94 3.02 -10.38
C GLY A 120 -13.51 4.33 -9.88
N THR A 121 -13.30 5.40 -10.62
CA THR A 121 -13.91 6.69 -10.29
C THR A 121 -14.98 7.08 -11.30
N GLN A 122 -15.79 8.08 -10.97
CA GLN A 122 -16.76 8.65 -11.93
C GLN A 122 -16.05 9.20 -13.17
N HIS A 123 -14.83 9.73 -13.00
CA HIS A 123 -14.01 10.13 -14.14
C HIS A 123 -13.64 8.93 -15.04
N ASN A 124 -13.27 7.79 -14.45
CA ASN A 124 -12.99 6.57 -15.22
C ASN A 124 -14.21 6.07 -15.98
N LEU A 125 -15.40 6.07 -15.34
CA LEU A 125 -16.65 5.69 -16.00
C LEU A 125 -16.97 6.60 -17.19
N GLY A 126 -16.89 7.91 -17.00
CA GLY A 126 -17.11 8.86 -18.10
C GLY A 126 -16.10 8.69 -19.24
N MET A 127 -14.86 8.34 -18.92
CA MET A 127 -13.84 8.03 -19.93
C MET A 127 -14.16 6.74 -20.70
N LEU A 128 -14.57 5.67 -20.02
CA LEU A 128 -15.01 4.43 -20.67
C LEU A 128 -16.24 4.63 -21.54
N GLN A 129 -17.23 5.40 -21.08
CA GLN A 129 -18.44 5.68 -21.85
C GLN A 129 -18.12 6.37 -23.19
N ARG A 130 -17.05 7.16 -23.25
CA ARG A 130 -16.58 7.81 -24.49
C ARG A 130 -15.62 6.94 -25.30
N SER A 131 -15.05 5.90 -24.69
CA SER A 131 -14.12 5.00 -25.36
C SER A 131 -14.87 4.09 -26.33
N LYS A 132 -14.45 4.07 -27.60
CA LYS A 132 -14.97 3.14 -28.61
C LYS A 132 -14.47 1.70 -28.43
N ILE A 133 -13.35 1.53 -27.74
CA ILE A 133 -12.71 0.22 -27.53
C ILE A 133 -12.66 -0.08 -26.04
N TRP A 134 -13.25 -1.20 -25.65
CA TRP A 134 -13.17 -1.73 -24.30
C TRP A 134 -12.37 -3.01 -24.39
N LEU A 135 -11.20 -3.02 -23.76
CA LEU A 135 -10.36 -4.22 -23.70
C LEU A 135 -10.42 -4.81 -22.30
N PRO A 136 -11.13 -5.94 -22.15
CA PRO A 136 -11.04 -6.72 -20.94
C PRO A 136 -9.68 -7.42 -20.89
N ASN A 137 -8.77 -6.95 -20.06
CA ASN A 137 -7.50 -7.65 -19.88
C ASN A 137 -7.65 -8.70 -18.76
N GLY A 138 -7.10 -9.87 -19.02
CA GLY A 138 -7.19 -11.04 -18.15
C GLY A 138 -6.51 -10.86 -16.80
N TYR A 139 -6.94 -11.72 -15.89
CA TYR A 139 -6.60 -11.89 -14.47
C TYR A 139 -5.20 -11.42 -14.05
N LEU A 140 -5.13 -10.53 -13.06
CA LEU A 140 -3.93 -10.36 -12.25
C LEU A 140 -3.86 -11.54 -11.26
N GLN A 141 -3.24 -12.65 -11.66
CA GLN A 141 -2.83 -13.71 -10.73
C GLN A 141 -1.60 -13.20 -9.96
N ASP A 142 -1.81 -12.31 -9.00
CA ASP A 142 -0.84 -12.18 -7.92
C ASP A 142 -0.99 -13.46 -7.08
N GLY A 143 -0.04 -14.39 -7.26
CA GLY A 143 -0.02 -15.75 -6.68
C GLY A 143 0.07 -15.83 -5.16
N THR A 144 -0.52 -14.87 -4.44
CA THR A 144 -0.53 -14.75 -2.98
C THR A 144 -1.94 -14.67 -2.38
N SER A 145 -3.00 -14.52 -3.18
CA SER A 145 -4.37 -14.44 -2.66
C SER A 145 -5.31 -15.51 -3.23
N PRO A 146 -5.78 -16.48 -2.43
CA PRO A 146 -6.72 -17.53 -2.86
C PRO A 146 -8.16 -17.03 -3.06
N LEU A 147 -8.40 -15.72 -3.10
CA LEU A 147 -9.72 -15.14 -2.80
C LEU A 147 -10.51 -14.67 -4.01
N CYS A 148 -9.83 -14.08 -4.99
CA CYS A 148 -10.51 -13.36 -6.04
C CYS A 148 -9.66 -13.20 -7.29
N GLN A 149 -10.37 -13.14 -8.41
CA GLN A 149 -9.86 -12.77 -9.70
C GLN A 149 -10.02 -11.25 -9.85
N VAL A 150 -8.92 -10.52 -10.03
CA VAL A 150 -8.97 -9.10 -10.41
C VAL A 150 -9.08 -9.00 -11.93
N TYR A 151 -10.20 -8.47 -12.39
CA TYR A 151 -10.44 -8.20 -13.81
C TYR A 151 -10.30 -6.71 -14.09
N VAL A 152 -9.63 -6.34 -15.18
CA VAL A 152 -9.37 -4.93 -15.48
C VAL A 152 -9.95 -4.55 -16.83
N VAL A 153 -10.89 -3.61 -16.82
CA VAL A 153 -11.46 -3.02 -18.03
C VAL A 153 -10.61 -1.83 -18.43
N HIS A 154 -10.07 -1.88 -19.64
CA HIS A 154 -9.29 -0.79 -20.21
C HIS A 154 -10.11 0.02 -21.20
N GLY A 155 -9.98 1.34 -21.12
CA GLY A 155 -10.54 2.29 -22.08
C GLY A 155 -9.42 2.90 -22.93
N LEU A 156 -9.70 3.11 -24.22
CA LEU A 156 -8.84 3.85 -25.11
C LEU A 156 -9.12 5.35 -24.96
N ARG A 157 -8.09 6.12 -24.61
CA ARG A 157 -8.16 7.57 -24.55
C ARG A 157 -7.41 8.19 -25.72
N GLY A 158 -8.07 9.07 -26.48
CA GLY A 158 -7.43 9.88 -27.52
C GLY A 158 -7.15 9.16 -28.85
N GLY A 159 -7.55 7.89 -28.99
CA GLY A 159 -7.41 7.12 -30.24
C GLY A 159 -8.60 7.25 -31.21
N ASP A 160 -9.50 8.20 -30.97
CA ASP A 160 -10.60 8.53 -31.88
C ASP A 160 -10.16 9.36 -33.09
N ASP A 161 -9.02 10.03 -32.94
CA ASP A 161 -8.38 10.83 -33.98
C ASP A 161 -7.29 9.99 -34.65
N PRO A 162 -7.40 9.66 -35.94
CA PRO A 162 -6.42 8.83 -36.64
C PRO A 162 -5.02 9.45 -36.72
N MET A 163 -4.87 10.75 -36.45
CA MET A 163 -3.56 11.41 -36.35
C MET A 163 -2.96 11.40 -34.94
N LYS A 164 -3.67 10.88 -33.92
CA LYS A 164 -3.19 10.82 -32.54
C LYS A 164 -3.05 9.38 -32.05
N THR A 165 -1.90 9.09 -31.44
CA THR A 165 -1.70 7.84 -30.73
C THR A 165 -2.63 7.77 -29.52
N GLY A 166 -3.55 6.81 -29.52
CA GLY A 166 -4.39 6.54 -28.37
C GLY A 166 -3.62 5.83 -27.25
N HIS A 167 -4.02 6.07 -26.01
CA HIS A 167 -3.47 5.39 -24.84
C HIS A 167 -4.51 4.46 -24.24
N LEU A 168 -4.15 3.19 -24.07
CA LEU A 168 -4.98 2.21 -23.38
C LEU A 168 -4.77 2.36 -21.87
N LEU A 169 -5.80 2.73 -21.13
CA LEU A 169 -5.73 3.02 -19.70
C LEU A 169 -6.61 2.06 -18.89
N PRO A 170 -6.10 1.46 -17.80
CA PRO A 170 -6.94 0.72 -16.87
C PRO A 170 -7.95 1.69 -16.26
N SER A 171 -9.23 1.35 -16.39
CA SER A 171 -10.33 2.26 -16.09
C SER A 171 -11.21 1.73 -14.97
N LEU A 172 -11.55 0.44 -15.02
CA LEU A 172 -12.28 -0.23 -13.94
C LEU A 172 -11.54 -1.47 -13.50
N PHE A 173 -11.61 -1.76 -12.20
CA PHE A 173 -11.08 -2.97 -11.60
C PHE A 173 -12.23 -3.71 -10.95
N VAL A 174 -12.45 -4.97 -11.32
CA VAL A 174 -13.54 -5.78 -10.81
C VAL A 174 -12.95 -6.91 -10.00
N LEU A 175 -13.29 -6.98 -8.72
CA LEU A 175 -13.03 -8.16 -7.90
C LEU A 175 -14.14 -9.17 -8.17
N LEU A 176 -13.75 -10.34 -8.69
CA LEU A 176 -14.64 -11.46 -8.98
C LEU A 176 -14.32 -12.62 -8.04
N PRO A 177 -15.32 -13.43 -7.65
CA PRO A 177 -15.06 -14.65 -6.89
C PRO A 177 -14.17 -15.60 -7.72
N ASN A 178 -13.34 -16.39 -7.05
CA ASN A 178 -12.56 -17.40 -7.73
C ASN A 178 -13.48 -18.46 -8.36
N LYS A 179 -13.05 -18.99 -9.52
CA LYS A 179 -13.70 -20.16 -10.12
C LYS A 179 -13.49 -21.35 -9.19
N THR A 180 -14.57 -21.87 -8.63
CA THR A 180 -14.63 -23.21 -8.01
C THR A 180 -14.31 -24.28 -9.03
#